data_AF-A0A6I9X6K7-F1
#
_entry.id   AF-A0A6I9X6K7-F1
#
_cell.length_a   1.000
_cell.length_b   1.000
_cell.length_c   1.000
_cell.angle_alpha   90.00
_cell.angle_beta   90.00
_cell.angle_gamma   90.00
#
_symmetry.space_group_name_H-M   'P 1'
#
loop_
_entity.id
_entity.type
_entity.pdbx_description
1 polymer ?
#
loop_
_entity_poly.entity_id
_entity_poly.type
_entity_poly.pdbx_seq_one_letter_code
_entity_poly.pdbx_strand_id
1 'polypeptide(L)'
;MRAGARRSSWLVGFALGESMSVTMACGKRLWTLAVLCALLCLCPTMELHTTSPSSTPAPSCSEFTGMKCEACIKNTACLWCSDNSTCMDYPVNKIMPPSSLCSLTKSYWGICWASLEAIIITIAVVVGIILVFIICCCCYCYRRCRQRSERRAAAEEEETFIGDREEKQLQHAQRKHERKVKCDELRRKYGLLQDSDHPYSRYENE
;
A
#
# COMPACT_ATOMS: atom_id res chain seq x y z
N MET A 1 24.18 7.41 32.99
CA MET A 1 24.20 7.28 31.51
C MET A 1 23.99 5.82 31.11
N ARG A 2 22.75 5.37 30.84
CA ARG A 2 22.38 4.14 30.07
C ARG A 2 20.87 3.89 30.22
N ALA A 3 20.04 4.79 29.68
CA ALA A 3 18.60 4.58 29.60
C ALA A 3 17.98 4.96 28.24
N GLY A 4 18.75 5.58 27.32
CA GLY A 4 18.22 6.08 26.05
C GLY A 4 18.19 5.09 24.87
N ALA A 5 19.02 4.04 24.89
CA ALA A 5 19.22 3.21 23.69
C ALA A 5 18.19 2.08 23.49
N ARG A 6 17.36 1.79 24.51
CA ARG A 6 16.38 0.68 24.44
C ARG A 6 14.97 1.12 24.03
N ARG A 7 14.63 2.42 24.12
CA ARG A 7 13.31 2.95 23.71
C ARG A 7 13.16 3.12 22.20
N SER A 8 14.24 3.51 21.51
CA SER A 8 14.27 3.68 20.05
C SER A 8 14.04 2.37 19.29
N SER A 9 14.59 1.25 19.77
CA SER A 9 14.42 -0.06 19.13
C SER A 9 12.97 -0.59 19.20
N TRP A 10 12.24 -0.29 20.28
CA TRP A 10 10.82 -0.64 20.41
C TRP A 10 9.92 0.21 19.51
N LEU A 11 10.18 1.52 19.40
CA LEU A 11 9.45 2.42 18.50
C LEU A 11 9.66 2.06 17.01
N VAL A 12 10.88 1.68 16.63
CA VAL A 12 11.20 1.23 15.26
C VAL A 12 10.53 -0.12 14.95
N GLY A 13 10.52 -1.07 15.91
CA GLY A 13 9.83 -2.36 15.76
C GLY A 13 8.30 -2.25 15.66
N PHE A 14 7.70 -1.35 16.44
CA PHE A 14 6.26 -1.08 16.39
C PHE A 14 5.87 -0.36 15.09
N ALA A 15 6.68 0.60 14.63
CA ALA A 15 6.46 1.31 13.37
C ALA A 15 6.58 0.41 12.12
N LEU A 16 7.45 -0.61 12.14
CA LEU A 16 7.56 -1.64 11.10
C LEU A 16 6.34 -2.58 11.08
N GLY A 17 5.86 -3.00 12.26
CA GLY A 17 4.65 -3.84 12.40
C GLY A 17 3.35 -3.15 11.96
N GLU A 18 3.20 -1.86 12.27
CA GLU A 18 2.05 -1.05 11.82
C GLU A 18 2.11 -0.75 10.33
N SER A 19 3.29 -0.45 9.79
CA SER A 19 3.50 -0.25 8.35
C SER A 19 3.14 -1.50 7.54
N MET A 20 3.48 -2.69 8.04
CA MET A 20 3.17 -3.97 7.39
C MET A 20 1.69 -4.35 7.50
N SER A 21 1.03 -3.98 8.60
CA SER A 21 -0.41 -4.21 8.82
C SER A 21 -1.31 -3.29 7.98
N VAL A 22 -0.94 -2.02 7.81
CA VAL A 22 -1.69 -1.04 7.01
C VAL A 22 -1.48 -1.27 5.51
N THR A 23 -0.28 -1.66 5.08
CA THR A 23 -0.01 -2.10 3.70
C THR A 23 -0.75 -3.38 3.37
N MET A 24 -0.80 -4.36 4.28
CA MET A 24 -1.62 -5.55 4.11
C MET A 24 -3.13 -5.25 4.14
N ALA A 25 -3.62 -4.31 4.94
CA ALA A 25 -5.07 -4.01 5.02
C ALA A 25 -5.58 -3.21 3.81
N CYS A 26 -4.80 -2.22 3.34
CA CYS A 26 -5.12 -1.45 2.13
C CYS A 26 -4.95 -2.31 0.87
N GLY A 27 -3.87 -3.11 0.84
CA GLY A 27 -3.64 -4.12 -0.20
C GLY A 27 -4.72 -5.20 -0.21
N LYS A 28 -5.14 -5.73 0.94
CA LYS A 28 -6.23 -6.72 1.02
C LYS A 28 -7.56 -6.14 0.55
N ARG A 29 -7.94 -4.92 0.94
CA ARG A 29 -9.21 -4.32 0.50
C ARG A 29 -9.22 -4.02 -0.99
N LEU A 30 -8.11 -3.53 -1.54
CA LEU A 30 -8.01 -3.26 -2.97
C LEU A 30 -7.82 -4.53 -3.80
N TRP A 31 -7.09 -5.52 -3.31
CA TRP A 31 -6.97 -6.85 -3.93
C TRP A 31 -8.31 -7.59 -3.85
N THR A 32 -9.06 -7.50 -2.76
CA THR A 32 -10.43 -8.02 -2.69
C THR A 32 -11.36 -7.27 -3.63
N LEU A 33 -11.25 -5.94 -3.77
CA LEU A 33 -12.08 -5.19 -4.73
C LEU A 33 -11.69 -5.48 -6.18
N ALA A 34 -10.40 -5.66 -6.48
CA ALA A 34 -9.91 -6.02 -7.79
C ALA A 34 -10.23 -7.47 -8.15
N VAL A 35 -10.15 -8.40 -7.20
CA VAL A 35 -10.58 -9.80 -7.35
C VAL A 35 -12.10 -9.89 -7.46
N LEU A 36 -12.85 -9.12 -6.67
CA LEU A 36 -14.31 -9.05 -6.76
C LEU A 36 -14.74 -8.43 -8.10
N CYS A 37 -14.07 -7.37 -8.56
CA CYS A 37 -14.32 -6.73 -9.85
C CYS A 37 -13.90 -7.65 -11.01
N ALA A 38 -12.78 -8.36 -10.89
CA ALA A 38 -12.38 -9.39 -11.85
C ALA A 38 -13.36 -10.56 -11.88
N LEU A 39 -13.85 -11.04 -10.74
CA LEU A 39 -14.90 -12.08 -10.64
C LEU A 39 -16.24 -11.59 -11.20
N LEU A 40 -16.59 -10.31 -11.00
CA LEU A 40 -17.79 -9.68 -11.55
C LEU A 40 -17.67 -9.44 -13.07
N CYS A 41 -16.46 -9.13 -13.57
CA CYS A 41 -16.18 -8.94 -15.00
C CYS A 41 -15.92 -10.25 -15.76
N LEU A 42 -15.50 -11.32 -15.07
CA LEU A 42 -15.27 -12.67 -15.61
C LEU A 42 -16.53 -13.55 -15.59
N CYS A 43 -17.68 -13.03 -15.16
CA CYS A 43 -18.95 -13.71 -15.28
C CYS A 43 -19.74 -13.18 -16.49
N PRO A 44 -19.48 -13.63 -17.74
CA PRO A 44 -20.63 -13.96 -18.56
C PRO A 44 -21.34 -15.10 -17.83
N THR A 45 -22.64 -14.96 -17.63
CA THR A 45 -23.52 -16.04 -17.18
C THR A 45 -23.29 -17.27 -18.05
N MET A 46 -22.45 -18.21 -17.63
CA MET A 46 -22.27 -19.49 -18.29
C MET A 46 -22.15 -20.54 -17.20
N GLU A 47 -23.10 -21.47 -17.28
CA GLU A 47 -23.23 -22.60 -16.40
C GLU A 47 -21.91 -23.37 -16.26
N LEU A 48 -21.54 -23.66 -15.02
CA LEU A 48 -20.47 -24.58 -14.68
C LEU A 48 -20.94 -25.99 -15.05
N HIS A 49 -20.79 -26.37 -16.31
CA HIS A 49 -20.70 -27.78 -16.66
C HIS A 49 -19.28 -28.26 -16.35
N THR A 50 -19.11 -28.78 -15.14
CA THR A 50 -18.04 -29.73 -14.80
C THR A 50 -18.28 -31.00 -15.63
N THR A 51 -17.64 -31.11 -16.79
CA THR A 51 -17.43 -32.40 -17.44
C THR A 51 -16.11 -32.99 -16.95
N SER A 52 -16.27 -33.99 -16.08
CA SER A 52 -15.26 -34.95 -15.63
C SER A 52 -14.40 -35.48 -16.80
N PRO A 53 -13.12 -35.84 -16.59
CA PRO A 53 -12.31 -36.53 -17.59
C PRO A 53 -12.88 -37.95 -17.82
N SER A 54 -13.77 -38.07 -18.80
CA SER A 54 -14.24 -39.34 -19.33
C SER A 54 -13.21 -39.86 -20.32
N SER A 55 -12.54 -40.94 -19.93
CA SER A 55 -11.68 -41.78 -20.75
C SER A 55 -12.46 -42.41 -21.90
N THR A 56 -12.46 -41.75 -23.06
CA THR A 56 -12.88 -42.31 -24.35
C THR A 56 -11.95 -41.70 -25.40
N PRO A 57 -11.41 -42.46 -26.38
CA PRO A 57 -10.51 -41.91 -27.39
C PRO A 57 -11.19 -40.72 -28.06
N ALA A 58 -10.65 -39.52 -27.82
CA ALA A 58 -11.19 -38.29 -28.38
C ALA A 58 -11.19 -38.43 -29.92
N PRO A 59 -12.30 -38.12 -30.60
CA PRO A 59 -12.29 -38.03 -32.05
C PRO A 59 -11.21 -37.02 -32.46
N SER A 60 -10.37 -37.40 -33.40
CA SER A 60 -9.34 -36.50 -33.92
C SER A 60 -9.98 -35.21 -34.42
N CYS A 61 -9.44 -34.04 -34.08
CA CYS A 61 -10.03 -32.75 -34.44
C CYS A 61 -10.29 -32.62 -35.95
N SER A 62 -9.55 -33.37 -36.78
CA SER A 62 -9.73 -33.47 -38.23
C SER A 62 -11.11 -33.93 -38.70
N GLU A 63 -11.88 -34.68 -37.89
CA GLU A 63 -13.23 -35.15 -38.26
C GLU A 63 -14.24 -34.01 -38.40
N PHE A 64 -14.00 -32.87 -37.74
CA PHE A 64 -14.87 -31.69 -37.76
C PHE A 64 -14.49 -30.69 -38.86
N THR A 65 -13.59 -31.06 -39.78
CA THR A 65 -13.20 -30.24 -40.93
C THR A 65 -14.41 -29.96 -41.82
N GLY A 66 -14.68 -28.69 -42.12
CA GLY A 66 -15.84 -28.24 -42.89
C GLY A 66 -17.13 -28.00 -42.08
N MET A 67 -17.13 -28.22 -40.75
CA MET A 67 -18.27 -27.87 -39.89
C MET A 67 -18.20 -26.41 -39.41
N LYS A 68 -19.20 -25.94 -38.66
CA LYS A 68 -19.13 -24.62 -38.01
C LYS A 68 -18.08 -24.66 -36.89
N CYS A 69 -17.40 -23.53 -36.72
CA CYS A 69 -16.42 -23.25 -35.67
C CYS A 69 -16.86 -23.69 -34.25
N GLU A 70 -18.14 -23.52 -33.90
CA GLU A 70 -18.71 -23.95 -32.62
C GLU A 70 -18.69 -25.48 -32.40
N ALA A 71 -18.76 -26.28 -33.49
CA ALA A 71 -18.66 -27.73 -33.42
C ALA A 71 -17.21 -28.21 -33.20
N CYS A 72 -16.24 -27.55 -33.84
CA CYS A 72 -14.81 -27.84 -33.69
C CYS A 72 -14.29 -27.51 -32.29
N ILE A 73 -14.73 -26.39 -31.72
CA ILE A 73 -14.19 -25.84 -30.46
C ILE A 73 -14.81 -26.51 -29.21
N LYS A 74 -15.74 -27.47 -29.37
CA LYS A 74 -16.25 -28.28 -28.25
C LYS A 74 -15.14 -28.97 -27.45
N ASN A 75 -14.05 -29.34 -28.12
CA ASN A 75 -12.83 -29.82 -27.48
C ASN A 75 -11.83 -28.66 -27.35
N THR A 76 -11.39 -28.39 -26.12
CA THR A 76 -10.40 -27.34 -25.81
C THR A 76 -9.01 -27.65 -26.38
N ALA A 77 -8.79 -28.89 -26.84
CA ALA A 77 -7.59 -29.33 -27.55
C ALA A 77 -7.61 -29.00 -29.06
N CYS A 78 -8.74 -28.58 -29.63
CA CYS A 78 -8.88 -28.29 -31.06
C CYS A 78 -8.76 -26.78 -31.36
N LEU A 79 -8.28 -26.47 -32.57
CA LEU A 79 -8.18 -25.13 -33.14
C LEU A 79 -8.97 -25.05 -34.45
N TRP A 80 -9.76 -23.99 -34.63
CA TRP A 80 -10.49 -23.71 -35.87
C TRP A 80 -9.79 -22.65 -36.72
N CYS A 81 -9.63 -22.91 -38.02
CA CYS A 81 -9.12 -21.94 -38.99
C CYS A 81 -10.23 -21.54 -39.98
N SER A 82 -10.57 -20.25 -40.03
CA SER A 82 -11.61 -19.77 -40.94
C SER A 82 -11.17 -19.66 -42.40
N ASP A 83 -9.87 -19.54 -42.68
CA ASP A 83 -9.40 -19.37 -44.08
C ASP A 83 -9.59 -20.66 -44.90
N ASN A 84 -9.26 -21.83 -44.33
CA ASN A 84 -9.40 -23.13 -45.00
C ASN A 84 -10.61 -23.93 -44.51
N SER A 85 -11.39 -23.41 -43.55
CA SER A 85 -12.50 -24.13 -42.89
C SER A 85 -12.09 -25.49 -42.30
N THR A 86 -10.88 -25.55 -41.73
CA THR A 86 -10.29 -26.77 -41.18
C THR A 86 -10.24 -26.73 -39.65
N CYS A 87 -10.47 -27.90 -39.04
CA CYS A 87 -10.32 -28.12 -37.61
C CYS A 87 -9.08 -29.00 -37.40
N MET A 88 -8.14 -28.55 -36.57
CA MET A 88 -6.88 -29.26 -36.32
C MET A 88 -6.56 -29.28 -34.83
N ASP A 89 -5.75 -30.24 -34.38
CA ASP A 89 -5.26 -30.28 -33.01
C ASP A 89 -4.36 -29.07 -32.73
N TYR A 90 -4.62 -28.37 -31.62
CA TYR A 90 -3.79 -27.26 -31.19
C TYR A 90 -2.44 -27.80 -30.66
N PRO A 91 -1.31 -27.43 -31.27
CA PRO A 91 -0.01 -27.92 -30.83
C PRO A 91 0.39 -27.26 -29.50
N VAL A 92 0.12 -27.93 -28.36
CA VAL A 92 0.47 -27.46 -27.00
C VAL A 92 1.96 -27.14 -26.81
N ASN A 93 2.82 -27.65 -27.69
CA ASN A 93 4.26 -27.42 -27.67
C ASN A 93 4.67 -26.08 -28.29
N LYS A 94 3.77 -25.37 -28.98
CA LYS A 94 4.06 -24.06 -29.59
C LYS A 94 3.03 -23.04 -29.14
N ILE A 95 3.50 -22.02 -28.40
CA ILE A 95 2.70 -20.92 -27.84
C ILE A 95 1.86 -20.22 -28.92
N MET A 96 2.33 -20.19 -30.18
CA MET A 96 1.54 -19.71 -31.33
C MET A 96 1.79 -20.60 -32.55
N PRO A 97 0.73 -21.09 -33.23
CA PRO A 97 0.88 -21.75 -34.52
C PRO A 97 1.50 -20.77 -35.53
N PRO A 98 2.45 -21.21 -36.37
CA PRO A 98 3.09 -20.35 -37.36
C PRO A 98 2.08 -19.88 -38.41
N SER A 99 2.25 -18.64 -38.88
CA SER A 99 1.39 -17.95 -39.85
C SER A 99 1.24 -18.68 -41.19
N SER A 100 2.11 -19.65 -41.47
CA SER A 100 2.08 -20.49 -42.67
C SER A 100 0.94 -21.50 -42.68
N LEU A 101 0.38 -21.86 -41.52
CA LEU A 101 -0.73 -22.81 -41.41
C LEU A 101 -2.10 -22.12 -41.39
N CYS A 102 -2.19 -20.98 -40.70
CA CYS A 102 -3.39 -20.13 -40.65
C CYS A 102 -2.98 -18.73 -40.16
N SER A 103 -3.64 -17.68 -40.66
CA SER A 103 -3.43 -16.34 -40.13
C SER A 103 -3.93 -16.27 -38.68
N LEU A 104 -3.12 -15.68 -37.79
CA LEU A 104 -3.46 -15.57 -36.35
C LEU A 104 -4.80 -14.86 -36.12
N THR A 105 -5.12 -13.88 -36.96
CA THR A 105 -6.37 -13.11 -36.94
C THR A 105 -7.61 -13.94 -37.33
N LYS A 106 -7.43 -15.05 -38.05
CA LYS A 106 -8.51 -15.94 -38.56
C LYS A 106 -8.56 -17.29 -37.83
N SER A 107 -7.77 -17.43 -36.76
CA SER A 107 -7.71 -18.61 -35.91
C SER A 107 -8.54 -18.40 -34.64
N TYR A 108 -9.29 -19.41 -34.23
CA TYR A 108 -10.22 -19.35 -33.10
C TYR A 108 -9.99 -20.52 -32.16
N TRP A 109 -9.89 -20.24 -30.86
CA TRP A 109 -9.62 -21.23 -29.81
C TRP A 109 -10.50 -20.97 -28.59
N GLY A 110 -11.20 -22.01 -28.11
CA GLY A 110 -12.14 -21.94 -26.98
C GLY A 110 -13.43 -21.14 -27.25
N ILE A 111 -13.34 -20.10 -28.08
CA ILE A 111 -14.41 -19.17 -28.40
C ILE A 111 -14.38 -18.83 -29.90
N CYS A 112 -15.55 -18.76 -30.54
CA CYS A 112 -15.66 -18.50 -31.97
C CYS A 112 -15.84 -17.03 -32.37
N TRP A 113 -16.27 -16.17 -31.45
CA TRP A 113 -16.54 -14.76 -31.78
C TRP A 113 -15.30 -13.86 -31.69
N ALA A 114 -14.21 -14.35 -31.10
CA ALA A 114 -12.95 -13.62 -30.95
C ALA A 114 -11.79 -14.44 -31.51
N SER A 115 -10.94 -13.79 -32.29
CA SER A 115 -9.72 -14.41 -32.80
C SER A 115 -8.71 -14.65 -31.68
N LEU A 116 -7.80 -15.62 -31.89
CA LEU A 116 -6.74 -15.94 -30.95
C LEU A 116 -5.85 -14.71 -30.67
N GLU A 117 -5.58 -13.90 -31.70
CA GLU A 117 -4.90 -12.61 -31.57
C GLU A 117 -5.60 -11.67 -30.57
N ALA A 118 -6.92 -11.50 -30.70
CA ALA A 118 -7.69 -10.65 -29.80
C ALA A 118 -7.67 -11.19 -28.36
N ILE A 119 -7.74 -12.51 -28.18
CA ILE A 119 -7.67 -13.15 -26.86
C ILE A 119 -6.30 -12.91 -26.21
N ILE A 120 -5.20 -13.03 -26.96
CA ILE A 120 -3.85 -12.77 -26.40
C ILE A 120 -3.71 -11.31 -26.00
N ILE A 121 -4.12 -10.37 -26.86
CA ILE A 121 -4.00 -8.94 -26.58
C ILE A 121 -4.82 -8.57 -25.34
N THR A 122 -6.04 -9.07 -25.21
CA THR A 122 -6.90 -8.78 -24.05
C THR A 122 -6.28 -9.30 -22.74
N ILE A 123 -5.75 -10.52 -22.73
CA ILE A 123 -5.04 -11.06 -21.54
C ILE A 123 -3.82 -10.20 -21.21
N ALA A 124 -3.01 -9.83 -22.21
CA ALA A 124 -1.84 -8.98 -22.01
C ALA A 124 -2.22 -7.61 -21.40
N VAL A 125 -3.29 -6.99 -21.89
CA VAL A 125 -3.80 -5.71 -21.36
C VAL A 125 -4.30 -5.86 -19.93
N VAL A 126 -5.08 -6.90 -19.62
CA VAL A 126 -5.58 -7.16 -18.26
C VAL A 126 -4.42 -7.36 -17.28
N VAL A 127 -3.43 -8.18 -17.63
CA VAL A 127 -2.23 -8.39 -16.80
C VAL A 127 -1.44 -7.09 -16.64
N GLY A 128 -1.25 -6.33 -17.73
CA GLY A 128 -0.55 -5.04 -17.70
C GLY A 128 -1.24 -4.02 -16.78
N ILE A 129 -2.56 -3.90 -16.85
CA ILE A 129 -3.36 -3.04 -15.97
C ILE A 129 -3.17 -3.45 -14.51
N ILE A 130 -3.27 -4.75 -14.20
CA ILE A 130 -3.08 -5.26 -12.84
C ILE A 130 -1.69 -4.92 -12.31
N LEU A 131 -0.63 -5.11 -13.11
CA LEU A 131 0.73 -4.76 -12.72
C LEU A 131 0.90 -3.26 -12.45
N VAL A 132 0.34 -2.40 -13.30
CA VAL A 132 0.38 -0.94 -13.11
C VAL A 132 -0.37 -0.54 -11.83
N PHE A 133 -1.53 -1.13 -11.57
CA PHE A 133 -2.27 -0.89 -10.32
C PHE A 133 -1.43 -1.25 -9.09
N ILE A 134 -0.78 -2.43 -9.09
CA ILE A 134 0.07 -2.86 -7.98
C ILE A 134 1.23 -1.88 -7.78
N ILE A 135 1.96 -1.53 -8.84
CA ILE A 135 3.10 -0.61 -8.76
C ILE A 135 2.67 0.76 -8.25
N CYS A 136 1.60 1.34 -8.82
CA CYS A 136 1.06 2.63 -8.37
C CYS A 136 0.63 2.59 -6.90
N CYS A 137 -0.02 1.51 -6.46
CA CYS A 137 -0.43 1.35 -5.07
C CYS A 137 0.78 1.24 -4.13
N CYS A 138 1.79 0.44 -4.50
CA CYS A 138 3.03 0.31 -3.72
C CYS A 138 3.76 1.67 -3.60
N CYS A 139 3.88 2.42 -4.71
CA CYS A 139 4.50 3.74 -4.72
C CYS A 139 3.71 4.76 -3.88
N TYR A 140 2.38 4.76 -3.98
CA TYR A 140 1.53 5.65 -3.19
C TYR A 140 1.60 5.33 -1.69
N CYS A 141 1.53 4.05 -1.32
CA CYS A 141 1.68 3.59 0.06
C CYS A 141 3.05 3.95 0.62
N TYR A 142 4.13 3.70 -0.13
CA TYR A 142 5.48 4.05 0.30
C TYR A 142 5.64 5.55 0.57
N ARG A 143 5.17 6.40 -0.34
CA ARG A 143 5.21 7.87 -0.17
C ARG A 143 4.40 8.31 1.04
N ARG A 144 3.21 7.74 1.24
CA ARG A 144 2.33 8.11 2.36
C ARG A 144 2.90 7.66 3.71
N CYS A 145 3.49 6.46 3.77
CA CYS A 145 4.19 5.97 4.96
C CYS A 145 5.39 6.86 5.30
N ARG A 146 6.22 7.20 4.30
CA ARG A 146 7.37 8.09 4.48
C ARG A 146 6.95 9.49 4.97
N GLN A 147 5.92 10.07 4.36
CA GLN A 147 5.44 11.39 4.79
C GLN A 147 4.87 11.35 6.21
N ARG A 148 4.23 10.24 6.61
CA ARG A 148 3.75 10.06 7.98
C ARG A 148 4.88 9.89 8.99
N SER A 149 5.95 9.17 8.64
CA SER A 149 7.11 9.04 9.53
C SER A 149 7.85 10.37 9.68
N GLU A 150 8.03 11.13 8.60
CA GLU A 150 8.67 12.45 8.65
C GLU A 150 7.87 13.44 9.51
N ARG A 151 6.54 13.46 9.39
CA ARG A 151 5.68 14.29 10.27
C ARG A 151 5.75 13.89 11.74
N ARG A 152 5.85 12.59 12.04
CA ARG A 152 6.01 12.10 13.41
C ARG A 152 7.35 12.53 13.99
N ALA A 153 8.43 12.40 13.22
CA ALA A 153 9.77 12.83 13.64
C ALA A 153 9.82 14.34 13.89
N ALA A 154 9.24 15.15 12.99
CA ALA A 154 9.19 16.60 13.17
C ALA A 154 8.37 17.03 14.41
N ALA A 155 7.27 16.33 14.71
CA ALA A 155 6.48 16.61 15.90
C ALA A 155 7.24 16.27 17.20
N GLU A 156 7.99 15.15 17.22
CA GLU A 156 8.82 14.77 18.37
C GLU A 156 9.95 15.78 18.61
N GLU A 157 10.58 16.29 17.54
CA GLU A 157 11.58 17.36 17.63
C GLU A 157 10.99 18.67 18.18
N GLU A 158 9.78 19.07 17.73
CA GLU A 158 9.11 20.26 18.24
C GLU A 158 8.77 20.15 19.74
N GLU A 159 8.27 19.00 20.19
CA GLU A 159 7.99 18.76 21.61
C GLU A 159 9.24 18.88 22.49
N THR A 160 10.37 18.30 22.05
CA THR A 160 11.64 18.45 22.79
C THR A 160 12.14 19.89 22.82
N PHE A 161 12.00 20.64 21.73
CA PHE A 161 12.41 22.04 21.68
C PHE A 161 11.59 22.95 22.60
N ILE A 162 10.27 22.71 22.69
CA ILE A 162 9.40 23.44 23.61
C ILE A 162 9.79 23.16 25.07
N GLY A 163 10.00 21.88 25.42
CA GLY A 163 10.43 21.49 26.77
C GLY A 163 11.73 22.16 27.21
N ASP A 164 12.76 22.14 26.37
CA ASP A 164 14.05 22.78 26.66
C ASP A 164 13.92 24.30 26.90
N ARG A 165 13.01 24.96 26.17
CA ARG A 165 12.76 26.40 26.32
C ARG A 165 12.10 26.70 27.66
N GLU A 166 11.10 25.90 28.05
CA GLU A 166 10.41 26.03 29.32
C GLU A 166 11.35 25.79 30.51
N GLU A 167 12.19 24.75 30.44
CA GLU A 167 13.19 24.47 31.48
C GLU A 167 14.15 25.65 31.68
N LYS A 168 14.66 26.23 30.59
CA LYS A 168 15.52 27.43 30.65
C LYS A 168 14.78 28.60 31.28
N GLN A 169 13.52 28.83 30.91
CA GLN A 169 12.71 29.91 31.49
C GLN A 169 12.51 29.73 32.99
N LEU A 170 12.21 28.51 33.45
CA LEU A 170 12.08 28.19 34.87
C LEU A 170 13.39 28.43 35.62
N GLN A 171 14.52 27.98 35.08
CA GLN A 171 15.84 28.24 35.69
C GLN A 171 16.15 29.74 35.76
N HIS A 172 15.84 30.51 34.72
CA HIS A 172 16.03 31.96 34.73
C HIS A 172 15.14 32.65 35.77
N ALA A 173 13.88 32.22 35.88
CA ALA A 173 12.95 32.73 36.88
C ALA A 173 13.42 32.41 38.30
N GLN A 174 13.89 31.19 38.55
CA GLN A 174 14.48 30.77 39.83
C GLN A 174 15.68 31.63 40.21
N ARG A 175 16.66 31.80 39.30
CA ARG A 175 17.84 32.65 39.55
C ARG A 175 17.45 34.10 39.82
N LYS A 176 16.43 34.63 39.13
CA LYS A 176 15.94 35.99 39.35
C LYS A 176 15.26 36.11 40.71
N HIS A 177 14.46 35.12 41.11
CA HIS A 177 13.81 35.09 42.42
C HIS A 177 14.86 35.03 43.54
N GLU A 178 15.85 34.15 43.42
CA GLU A 178 16.95 34.02 44.39
C GLU A 178 17.72 35.34 44.55
N ARG A 179 18.05 36.02 43.44
CA ARG A 179 18.69 37.35 43.48
C ARG A 179 17.82 38.39 44.19
N LYS A 180 16.52 38.40 43.94
CA LYS A 180 15.58 39.32 44.61
C LYS A 180 15.54 39.06 46.10
N VAL A 181 15.36 37.81 46.52
CA VAL A 181 15.34 37.42 47.94
C VAL A 181 16.62 37.85 48.65
N LYS A 182 17.80 37.60 48.04
CA LYS A 182 19.09 38.05 48.59
C LYS A 182 19.21 39.58 48.69
N CYS A 183 18.77 40.30 47.67
CA CYS A 183 18.74 41.77 47.69
C CYS A 183 17.78 42.32 48.75
N ASP A 184 16.61 41.71 48.91
CA ASP A 184 15.60 42.13 49.88
C ASP A 184 16.08 41.82 51.31
N GLU A 185 16.72 40.68 51.54
CA GLU A 185 17.38 40.34 52.81
C GLU A 185 18.48 41.35 53.16
N LEU A 186 19.31 41.75 52.19
CA LEU A 186 20.35 42.77 52.41
C LEU A 186 19.72 44.12 52.77
N ARG A 187 18.70 44.53 52.02
CA ARG A 187 18.00 45.80 52.24
C ARG A 187 17.35 45.85 53.63
N ARG A 188 16.85 44.71 54.15
CA ARG A 188 16.39 44.58 55.54
C ARG A 188 17.51 44.73 56.57
N LYS A 189 18.67 44.08 56.37
CA LYS A 189 19.81 44.18 57.30
C LYS A 189 20.32 45.62 57.51
N TYR A 190 20.21 46.47 56.49
CA TYR A 190 20.67 47.87 56.55
C TYR A 190 19.54 48.89 56.77
N GLY A 191 18.31 48.45 57.07
CA GLY A 191 17.19 49.36 57.36
C GLY A 191 16.70 50.19 56.16
N LEU A 192 17.06 49.82 54.93
CA LEU A 192 16.63 50.49 53.68
C LEU A 192 15.25 50.01 53.19
N LEU A 193 14.69 48.97 53.81
CA LEU A 193 13.32 48.50 53.60
C LEU A 193 12.52 49.07 54.75
N GLN A 194 11.50 49.87 54.45
CA GLN A 194 10.57 50.39 55.45
C GLN A 194 9.62 49.28 55.87
N ASP A 195 10.16 48.26 56.53
CA ASP A 195 9.36 47.36 57.35
C ASP A 195 8.92 48.21 58.55
N SER A 196 7.62 48.25 58.82
CA SER A 196 6.95 49.00 59.90
C SER A 196 7.40 48.63 61.32
N ASP A 197 8.49 47.87 61.46
CA ASP A 197 9.08 47.34 62.68
C ASP A 197 10.58 47.71 62.80
N HIS A 198 10.97 48.93 62.39
CA HIS A 198 12.30 49.45 62.71
C HIS A 198 12.30 50.01 64.16
N PRO A 199 13.06 49.45 65.12
CA PRO A 199 12.98 49.84 66.53
C PRO A 199 13.42 51.29 66.84
N TYR A 200 13.99 52.00 65.85
CA TYR A 200 14.45 53.39 65.99
C TYR A 200 13.48 54.46 65.44
N SER A 201 12.40 54.10 64.73
CA SER A 201 11.44 55.10 64.21
C SER A 201 10.54 55.72 65.29
N ARG A 202 10.68 55.30 66.55
CA ARG A 202 9.95 55.85 67.70
C ARG A 202 10.48 57.20 68.19
N TYR A 203 11.70 57.59 67.81
CA TYR A 203 12.39 58.75 68.39
C TYR A 203 12.36 60.03 67.54
N GLU A 204 11.82 60.00 66.32
CA GLU A 204 11.72 61.22 65.46
C GLU A 204 10.36 61.95 65.56
N ASN A 205 9.44 61.51 66.42
CA ASN A 205 8.14 62.16 66.63
C ASN A 205 8.02 62.79 68.03
N GLU A 206 9.06 63.47 68.52
CA GLU A 206 8.99 64.40 69.66
C GLU A 206 9.59 65.76 69.28
#